data_AF-A0A832DY24-F1
#
_entry.id   AF-A0A832DY24-F1
#
_cell.length_a   1.000
_cell.length_b   1.000
_cell.length_c   1.000
_cell.angle_alpha   90.00
_cell.angle_beta   90.00
_cell.angle_gamma   90.00
#
_symmetry.space_group_name_H-M   'P 1'
#
loop_
_entity.id
_entity.type
_entity.pdbx_description
1 polymer ?
#
loop_
_entity_poly.entity_id
_entity_poly.type
_entity_poly.pdbx_seq_one_letter_code
_entity_poly.pdbx_strand_id
1 'polypeptide(L)'
;MNTKQIYIGITALIIVLLGWSYLIRANDPTIIAYHGIHWHSSLTIKVGSTTIPVPAGIGLGISEKPIHTHDATGKIHMEFSGVVHNSDLMLKNVFKEWGKPMDSFGSNITMTVNNATSTEYGNYVMRDGDKIVLKFN
;
A
#
# COMPACT_ATOMS: atom_id res chain seq x y z
N MET A 1 -13.35 14.74 48.79
CA MET A 1 -12.64 13.57 48.23
C MET A 1 -11.20 13.64 48.71
N ASN A 2 -10.66 12.58 49.34
CA ASN A 2 -9.29 12.63 49.86
C ASN A 2 -8.27 12.30 48.76
N THR A 3 -7.01 12.69 48.96
CA THR A 3 -5.96 12.54 47.95
C THR A 3 -5.79 11.09 47.48
N LYS A 4 -5.99 10.10 48.37
CA LYS A 4 -5.95 8.67 48.02
C LYS A 4 -7.07 8.27 47.04
N GLN A 5 -8.29 8.77 47.23
CA GLN A 5 -9.41 8.53 46.31
C GLN A 5 -9.18 9.18 44.95
N ILE A 6 -8.54 10.36 44.90
CA ILE A 6 -8.14 11.01 43.65
C ILE A 6 -7.14 10.14 42.87
N TYR A 7 -6.10 9.62 43.54
CA TYR A 7 -5.09 8.76 42.89
C TYR A 7 -5.66 7.43 42.40
N ILE A 8 -6.58 6.81 43.15
CA ILE A 8 -7.27 5.58 42.72
C ILE A 8 -8.12 5.86 41.47
N GLY A 9 -8.87 6.98 41.47
CA GLY A 9 -9.68 7.38 40.32
C GLY A 9 -8.85 7.63 39.06
N ILE A 10 -7.71 8.35 39.20
CA ILE A 10 -6.81 8.62 38.07
C ILE A 10 -6.18 7.32 37.54
N THR A 11 -5.71 6.43 38.43
CA THR A 11 -5.09 5.16 38.02
C THR A 11 -6.10 4.26 37.29
N ALA A 12 -7.33 4.15 37.81
CA ALA A 12 -8.38 3.38 37.16
C ALA A 12 -8.73 3.95 35.78
N LEU A 13 -8.80 5.29 35.65
CA LEU A 13 -9.06 5.95 34.38
C LEU A 13 -7.94 5.67 33.36
N ILE A 14 -6.67 5.73 33.78
CA ILE A 14 -5.54 5.42 32.90
C ILE A 14 -5.60 3.97 32.42
N ILE A 15 -5.89 3.01 33.30
CA ILE A 15 -5.99 1.59 32.92
C ILE A 15 -7.14 1.38 31.92
N VAL A 16 -8.29 2.02 32.13
CA VAL A 16 -9.41 1.96 31.19
C VAL A 16 -9.04 2.56 29.84
N LEU A 17 -8.38 3.73 29.81
CA LEU A 17 -7.95 4.37 28.58
C LEU A 17 -6.91 3.53 27.82
N LEU A 18 -5.95 2.94 28.54
CA LEU A 18 -4.95 2.03 27.95
C LEU A 18 -5.61 0.75 27.41
N GLY A 19 -6.51 0.14 28.17
CA GLY A 19 -7.26 -1.05 27.75
C GLY A 19 -8.14 -0.78 26.53
N TRP A 20 -8.83 0.35 26.51
CA TRP A 20 -9.66 0.77 25.38
C TRP A 20 -8.80 1.04 24.13
N SER A 21 -7.67 1.73 24.29
CA SER A 21 -6.74 1.99 23.18
C SER A 21 -6.18 0.70 22.57
N TYR A 22 -5.92 -0.32 23.40
CA TYR A 22 -5.46 -1.63 22.95
C TYR A 22 -6.55 -2.38 22.16
N LEU A 23 -7.80 -2.37 22.65
CA LEU A 23 -8.92 -3.01 21.97
C LEU A 23 -9.25 -2.35 20.61
N ILE A 24 -9.13 -1.03 20.51
CA ILE A 24 -9.30 -0.32 19.22
C ILE A 24 -8.22 -0.77 18.22
N ARG A 25 -6.97 -0.87 18.66
CA ARG A 25 -5.84 -1.27 17.79
C ARG A 25 -5.92 -2.73 17.34
N ALA A 26 -6.47 -3.61 18.17
CA ALA A 26 -6.65 -5.03 17.83
C ALA A 26 -7.68 -5.27 16.72
N ASN A 27 -8.51 -4.27 16.40
CA ASN A 27 -9.60 -4.40 15.44
C ASN A 27 -9.49 -3.40 14.28
N ASP A 28 -8.27 -2.97 13.95
CA ASP A 28 -8.04 -2.05 12.83
C ASP A 28 -8.24 -2.79 11.49
N PRO A 29 -9.30 -2.47 10.72
CA PRO A 29 -9.60 -3.16 9.46
C PRO A 29 -8.63 -2.77 8.32
N THR A 30 -7.74 -1.80 8.56
CA THR A 30 -6.74 -1.39 7.57
C THR A 30 -5.49 -2.27 7.60
N ILE A 31 -5.28 -3.05 8.67
CA ILE A 31 -4.15 -3.97 8.78
C ILE A 31 -4.35 -5.16 7.83
N ILE A 32 -3.37 -5.37 6.96
CA ILE A 32 -3.29 -6.51 6.04
C ILE A 32 -2.47 -7.65 6.62
N ALA A 33 -1.37 -7.33 7.30
CA ALA A 33 -0.51 -8.31 7.93
C ALA A 33 0.09 -7.75 9.22
N TYR A 34 0.21 -8.58 10.25
CA TYR A 34 0.88 -8.22 11.51
C TYR A 34 2.39 -8.48 11.48
N HIS A 35 2.87 -9.13 10.43
CA HIS A 35 4.27 -9.45 10.19
C HIS A 35 4.65 -9.01 8.77
N GLY A 36 5.95 -8.91 8.55
CA GLY A 36 6.47 -8.51 7.26
C GLY A 36 6.00 -9.42 6.14
N ILE A 37 5.89 -8.86 4.95
CA ILE A 37 5.47 -9.57 3.74
C ILE A 37 6.56 -9.47 2.68
N HIS A 38 6.54 -10.42 1.76
CA HIS A 38 7.30 -10.40 0.52
C HIS A 38 6.35 -10.85 -0.59
N TRP A 39 5.72 -9.88 -1.24
CA TRP A 39 4.72 -10.11 -2.29
C TRP A 39 5.19 -9.56 -3.62
N HIS A 40 4.63 -10.11 -4.69
CA HIS A 40 4.91 -9.70 -6.06
C HIS A 40 3.62 -9.46 -6.82
N SER A 41 3.47 -8.26 -7.41
CA SER A 41 2.42 -7.99 -8.40
C SER A 41 3.05 -7.66 -9.75
N SER A 42 2.24 -7.55 -10.79
CA SER A 42 2.68 -7.16 -12.12
C SER A 42 1.89 -5.97 -12.63
N LEU A 43 2.58 -4.97 -13.18
CA LEU A 43 2.01 -3.76 -13.74
C LEU A 43 2.35 -3.67 -15.22
N THR A 44 1.32 -3.61 -16.06
CA THR A 44 1.43 -3.30 -17.48
C THR A 44 0.76 -1.97 -17.78
N ILE A 45 1.46 -1.08 -18.49
CA ILE A 45 0.93 0.21 -18.92
C ILE A 45 0.83 0.21 -20.44
N LYS A 46 -0.35 0.52 -20.98
CA LYS A 46 -0.60 0.63 -22.42
C LYS A 46 -1.10 2.02 -22.77
N VAL A 47 -0.50 2.65 -23.77
CA VAL A 47 -0.92 3.94 -24.33
C VAL A 47 -1.25 3.72 -25.79
N GLY A 48 -2.54 3.75 -26.13
CA GLY A 48 -3.03 3.28 -27.43
C GLY A 48 -2.63 1.83 -27.69
N SER A 49 -1.90 1.59 -28.79
CA SER A 49 -1.38 0.26 -29.16
C SER A 49 -0.02 -0.09 -28.54
N THR A 50 0.62 0.87 -27.86
CA THR A 50 2.00 0.72 -27.37
C THR A 50 2.03 0.33 -25.90
N THR A 51 2.82 -0.69 -25.54
CA THR A 51 3.12 -1.00 -24.14
C THR A 51 4.30 -0.15 -23.68
N ILE A 52 4.11 0.62 -22.61
CA ILE A 52 5.16 1.41 -21.99
C ILE A 52 5.85 0.51 -20.94
N PRO A 53 7.17 0.33 -21.00
CA PRO A 53 7.89 -0.45 -20.00
C PRO A 53 7.82 0.26 -18.64
N VAL A 54 7.58 -0.52 -17.59
CA VAL A 54 7.87 -0.09 -16.22
C VAL A 54 9.38 -0.28 -16.03
N PRO A 55 10.17 0.76 -15.73
CA PRO A 55 11.61 0.67 -15.67
C PRO A 55 12.08 -0.14 -14.46
N ALA A 56 13.27 -0.71 -14.59
CA ALA A 56 14.03 -1.23 -13.45
C ALA A 56 14.43 -0.09 -12.49
N GLY A 57 14.68 -0.43 -11.24
CA GLY A 57 15.27 0.51 -10.28
C GLY A 57 14.29 1.48 -9.62
N ILE A 58 12.99 1.39 -9.87
CA ILE A 58 11.99 2.11 -9.05
C ILE A 58 12.18 1.70 -7.60
N GLY A 59 12.23 2.67 -6.69
CA GLY A 59 12.42 2.41 -5.25
C GLY A 59 13.80 1.88 -4.87
N LEU A 60 14.76 1.79 -5.80
CA LEU A 60 16.14 1.43 -5.50
C LEU A 60 17.00 2.71 -5.35
N GLY A 61 17.69 2.84 -4.23
CA GLY A 61 18.56 3.98 -3.92
C GLY A 61 19.67 3.57 -2.94
N ILE A 62 19.99 4.44 -1.98
CA ILE A 62 20.94 4.10 -0.90
C ILE A 62 20.46 2.87 -0.10
N SER A 63 19.14 2.73 0.03
CA SER A 63 18.47 1.54 0.55
C SER A 63 17.27 1.20 -0.33
N GLU A 64 16.92 -0.07 -0.40
CA GLU A 64 15.73 -0.52 -1.11
C GLU A 64 14.47 -0.08 -0.36
N LYS A 65 13.52 0.53 -1.08
CA LYS A 65 12.22 0.91 -0.54
C LYS A 65 11.31 -0.32 -0.52
N PRO A 66 10.32 -0.39 0.40
CA PRO A 66 9.40 -1.53 0.47
C PRO A 66 8.66 -1.81 -0.84
N ILE A 67 8.38 -0.78 -1.65
CA ILE A 67 7.87 -0.94 -3.01
C ILE A 67 8.99 -0.61 -4.00
N HIS A 68 9.37 -1.58 -4.81
CA HIS A 68 10.47 -1.42 -5.77
C HIS A 68 10.37 -2.38 -6.96
N THR A 69 11.28 -2.21 -7.92
CA THR A 69 11.44 -3.08 -9.09
C THR A 69 12.91 -3.42 -9.31
N HIS A 70 13.25 -4.68 -9.56
CA HIS A 70 14.62 -5.07 -9.93
C HIS A 70 14.89 -5.01 -11.43
N ASP A 71 13.86 -5.14 -12.28
CA ASP A 71 13.99 -5.20 -13.73
C ASP A 71 12.86 -4.44 -14.44
N ALA A 72 12.89 -4.44 -15.78
CA ALA A 72 11.91 -3.74 -16.61
C ALA A 72 10.71 -4.60 -17.04
N THR A 73 10.45 -5.73 -16.38
CA THR A 73 9.34 -6.64 -16.73
C THR A 73 7.98 -6.14 -16.23
N GLY A 74 7.98 -5.14 -15.36
CA GLY A 74 6.79 -4.67 -14.64
C GLY A 74 6.45 -5.48 -13.40
N LYS A 75 7.33 -6.39 -12.95
CA LYS A 75 7.20 -7.04 -11.65
C LYS A 75 7.46 -6.03 -10.53
N ILE A 76 6.45 -5.78 -9.71
CA ILE A 76 6.52 -4.91 -8.54
C ILE A 76 6.74 -5.77 -7.30
N HIS A 77 7.80 -5.46 -6.56
CA HIS A 77 8.11 -6.06 -5.28
C HIS A 77 7.45 -5.25 -4.16
N MET A 78 6.86 -5.94 -3.19
CA MET A 78 6.25 -5.37 -1.98
C MET A 78 6.84 -6.10 -0.77
N GLU A 79 7.88 -5.52 -0.19
CA GLU A 79 8.74 -6.11 0.82
C GLU A 79 8.74 -5.22 2.07
N PHE A 80 7.83 -5.52 3.00
CA PHE A 80 7.66 -4.73 4.21
C PHE A 80 8.15 -5.50 5.43
N SER A 81 8.73 -4.80 6.39
CA SER A 81 9.04 -5.33 7.71
C SER A 81 7.96 -4.89 8.72
N GLY A 82 7.39 -5.83 9.47
CA GLY A 82 6.42 -5.53 10.53
C GLY A 82 4.98 -5.42 10.05
N VAL A 83 4.16 -4.60 10.71
CA VAL A 83 2.73 -4.46 10.42
C VAL A 83 2.53 -3.71 9.09
N VAL A 84 1.69 -4.25 8.21
CA VAL A 84 1.39 -3.72 6.89
C VAL A 84 -0.07 -3.31 6.82
N HIS A 85 -0.34 -2.10 6.33
CA HIS A 85 -1.68 -1.56 6.17
C HIS A 85 -2.07 -1.44 4.68
N ASN A 86 -3.37 -1.27 4.42
CA ASN A 86 -3.90 -1.01 3.08
C ASN A 86 -3.17 0.14 2.36
N SER A 87 -2.90 1.22 3.09
CA SER A 87 -2.22 2.41 2.55
C SER A 87 -0.81 2.13 2.06
N ASP A 88 -0.15 1.12 2.62
CA ASP A 88 1.21 0.76 2.26
C ASP A 88 1.27 0.08 0.89
N LEU A 89 0.21 -0.67 0.54
CA LEU A 89 0.11 -1.49 -0.67
C LEU A 89 -0.68 -0.85 -1.81
N MET A 90 -1.02 0.45 -1.69
CA MET A 90 -1.78 1.14 -2.74
C MET A 90 -0.95 1.30 -4.02
N LEU A 91 -1.55 1.05 -5.18
CA LEU A 91 -0.91 1.17 -6.49
C LEU A 91 -0.26 2.55 -6.72
N LYS A 92 -0.85 3.63 -6.19
CA LYS A 92 -0.26 4.98 -6.27
C LYS A 92 1.14 5.08 -5.66
N ASN A 93 1.50 4.20 -4.72
CA ASN A 93 2.82 4.20 -4.11
C ASN A 93 3.90 3.77 -5.12
N VAL A 94 3.58 2.88 -6.07
CA VAL A 94 4.50 2.54 -7.18
C VAL A 94 4.85 3.79 -7.98
N PHE A 95 3.84 4.57 -8.37
CA PHE A 95 4.00 5.82 -9.13
C PHE A 95 4.73 6.90 -8.32
N LYS A 96 4.50 6.94 -7.01
CA LYS A 96 5.21 7.83 -6.09
C LYS A 96 6.70 7.50 -6.03
N GLU A 97 7.06 6.22 -5.81
CA GLU A 97 8.47 5.79 -5.78
C GLU A 97 9.14 5.93 -7.15
N TRP A 98 8.38 5.80 -8.24
CA TRP A 98 8.85 6.08 -9.59
C TRP A 98 9.05 7.59 -9.83
N GLY A 99 8.41 8.46 -9.04
CA GLY A 99 8.41 9.90 -9.29
C GLY A 99 7.65 10.29 -10.57
N LYS A 100 6.73 9.43 -11.03
CA LYS A 100 5.96 9.64 -12.25
C LYS A 100 4.46 9.60 -11.95
N PRO A 101 3.71 10.69 -12.15
CA PRO A 101 2.26 10.70 -11.94
C PRO A 101 1.54 9.65 -12.79
N MET A 102 0.56 8.96 -12.23
CA MET A 102 -0.19 7.89 -12.92
C MET A 102 -0.99 8.41 -14.12
N ASP A 103 -1.43 9.65 -14.09
CA ASP A 103 -2.15 10.35 -15.17
C ASP A 103 -1.22 10.92 -16.26
N SER A 104 0.10 10.94 -16.04
CA SER A 104 1.06 11.47 -17.02
C SER A 104 1.19 10.65 -18.32
N PHE A 105 0.55 9.48 -18.39
CA PHE A 105 0.59 8.60 -19.56
C PHE A 105 -0.50 8.90 -20.58
N GLY A 106 -1.52 9.69 -20.23
CA GLY A 106 -2.60 10.09 -21.13
C GLY A 106 -3.94 10.24 -20.43
N SER A 107 -4.98 10.47 -21.22
CA SER A 107 -6.37 10.57 -20.77
C SER A 107 -7.08 9.21 -20.74
N ASN A 108 -8.33 9.21 -20.24
CA ASN A 108 -9.26 8.09 -20.36
C ASN A 108 -8.72 6.75 -19.85
N ILE A 109 -8.17 6.77 -18.64
CA ILE A 109 -7.60 5.59 -18.02
C ILE A 109 -8.66 4.52 -17.72
N THR A 110 -8.39 3.31 -18.18
CA THR A 110 -9.10 2.10 -17.77
C THR A 110 -8.14 1.17 -17.05
N MET A 111 -8.64 0.47 -16.03
CA MET A 111 -7.86 -0.45 -15.24
C MET A 111 -8.53 -1.82 -15.19
N THR A 112 -7.72 -2.87 -15.36
CA THR A 112 -8.14 -4.23 -15.04
C THR A 112 -7.17 -4.85 -14.04
N VAL A 113 -7.72 -5.62 -13.11
CA VAL A 113 -6.98 -6.45 -12.16
C VAL A 113 -7.42 -7.88 -12.40
N ASN A 114 -6.49 -8.78 -12.71
CA ASN A 114 -6.79 -10.19 -12.96
C ASN A 114 -7.90 -10.39 -14.00
N ASN A 115 -7.87 -9.58 -15.06
CA ASN A 115 -8.86 -9.51 -16.15
C ASN A 115 -10.26 -8.97 -15.77
N ALA A 116 -10.49 -8.56 -14.52
CA ALA A 116 -11.72 -7.88 -14.10
C ALA A 116 -11.53 -6.36 -14.10
N THR A 117 -12.55 -5.61 -14.52
CA THR A 117 -12.54 -4.14 -14.48
C THR A 117 -12.45 -3.65 -13.04
N SER A 118 -11.58 -2.67 -12.79
CA SER A 118 -11.50 -1.95 -11.51
C SER A 118 -11.53 -0.44 -11.75
N THR A 119 -12.17 0.28 -10.84
CA THR A 119 -12.22 1.74 -10.78
C THR A 119 -11.47 2.31 -9.57
N GLU A 120 -10.68 1.47 -8.89
CA GLU A 120 -9.92 1.87 -7.70
C GLU A 120 -8.65 2.65 -8.05
N TYR A 121 -8.08 2.41 -9.23
CA TYR A 121 -6.92 3.12 -9.76
C TYR A 121 -5.76 3.19 -8.75
N GLY A 122 -5.25 4.39 -8.46
CA GLY A 122 -4.17 4.56 -7.48
C GLY A 122 -4.53 4.13 -6.06
N ASN A 123 -5.81 3.99 -5.71
CA ASN A 123 -6.24 3.51 -4.39
C ASN A 123 -6.38 1.98 -4.31
N TYR A 124 -6.18 1.27 -5.43
CA TYR A 124 -6.20 -0.19 -5.45
C TYR A 124 -5.13 -0.75 -4.52
N VAL A 125 -5.54 -1.60 -3.57
CA VAL A 125 -4.64 -2.28 -2.63
C VAL A 125 -4.13 -3.56 -3.28
N MET A 126 -2.87 -3.55 -3.70
CA MET A 126 -2.23 -4.67 -4.40
C MET A 126 -2.09 -5.90 -3.49
N ARG A 127 -2.28 -7.09 -4.07
CA ARG A 127 -2.08 -8.40 -3.45
C ARG A 127 -1.00 -9.19 -4.18
N ASP A 128 -0.54 -10.25 -3.53
CA ASP A 128 0.39 -11.18 -4.13
C ASP A 128 -0.20 -11.84 -5.39
N GLY A 129 0.58 -11.88 -6.47
CA GLY A 129 0.21 -12.46 -7.75
C GLY A 129 -0.66 -11.60 -8.66
N ASP A 130 -1.07 -10.39 -8.24
CA ASP A 130 -1.98 -9.57 -9.03
C ASP A 130 -1.42 -9.17 -10.40
N LYS A 131 -2.30 -9.17 -11.40
CA LYS A 131 -2.02 -8.70 -12.76
C LYS A 131 -2.80 -7.43 -13.04
N ILE A 132 -2.11 -6.31 -12.96
CA ILE A 132 -2.68 -4.98 -13.11
C ILE A 132 -2.34 -4.46 -14.51
N VAL A 133 -3.36 -4.05 -15.25
CA VAL A 133 -3.21 -3.42 -16.56
C VAL A 133 -3.88 -2.07 -16.54
N LEU A 134 -3.10 -1.03 -16.82
CA LEU A 134 -3.61 0.32 -17.08
C LEU A 134 -3.58 0.57 -18.59
N LYS A 135 -4.70 1.02 -19.16
CA LYS A 135 -4.78 1.44 -20.56
C LYS A 135 -5.23 2.89 -20.64
N PHE A 136 -4.50 3.67 -21.43
CA PHE A 136 -4.74 5.07 -21.71
C PHE A 136 -5.09 5.24 -23.19
N ASN A 137 -6.06 6.11 -23.48
CA ASN A 137 -6.53 6.43 -24.83
C ASN A 137 -6.31 7.91 -25.14
#